data_AF-C7MSC7-F1
#
_entry.id   AF-C7MSC7-F1
#
_cell.length_a   1.000
_cell.length_b   1.000
_cell.length_c   1.000
_cell.angle_alpha   90.00
_cell.angle_beta   90.00
_cell.angle_gamma   90.00
#
_symmetry.space_group_name_H-M   'P 1'
#
loop_
_entity.id
_entity.type
_entity.pdbx_description
1 polymer ?
#
loop_
_entity_poly.entity_id
_entity_poly.type
_entity_poly.pdbx_seq_one_letter_code
_entity_poly.pdbx_strand_id
1 'polypeptide(L)'
;MVSLLQAYADRPDPQSVAVVGNQPLDPDPARAEAIDSCDLVIRVNGFVCDEPGGPPTVGARTHVVVFNRALRATKWVFTNYRSRLYLMVEPGRLHWEPEDIPQWWPADLGFVPVSNREVTLPLSEAMGLSSRQEAAWATTGTMAAWIAHSSFPDADLVLSGFSFVDNPHQTSWKHAAGDSCIVGPEHRIALEGKLLQSWIDAGRARLLR
;
A
#
# COMPACT_ATOMS: atom_id res chain seq x y z
N MET A 1 3.98 -13.74 7.82
CA MET A 1 3.69 -12.31 7.60
C MET A 1 3.09 -11.65 8.84
N VAL A 2 1.99 -12.16 9.41
CA VAL A 2 1.29 -11.58 10.58
C VAL A 2 2.23 -11.22 11.75
N SER A 3 3.07 -12.15 12.22
CA SER A 3 3.96 -11.89 13.36
C SER A 3 4.98 -10.77 13.09
N LEU A 4 5.40 -10.59 11.82
CA LEU A 4 6.27 -9.46 11.46
C LEU A 4 5.50 -8.15 11.51
N LEU A 5 4.27 -8.10 10.98
CA LEU A 5 3.43 -6.90 11.07
C LEU A 5 3.16 -6.50 12.53
N GLN A 6 2.84 -7.49 13.38
CA GLN A 6 2.62 -7.27 14.82
C GLN A 6 3.86 -6.75 15.56
N ALA A 7 5.07 -7.15 15.14
CA ALA A 7 6.32 -6.68 15.76
C ALA A 7 6.62 -5.20 15.49
N TYR A 8 6.01 -4.62 14.45
CA TYR A 8 6.19 -3.20 14.08
C TYR A 8 4.96 -2.33 14.39
N ALA A 9 3.86 -2.94 14.85
CA ALA A 9 2.69 -2.22 15.31
C ALA A 9 2.90 -1.67 16.73
N ASP A 10 2.06 -0.72 17.15
CA ASP A 10 2.08 -0.17 18.51
C ASP A 10 1.75 -1.19 19.60
N ARG A 11 1.04 -2.24 19.23
CA ARG A 11 0.61 -3.29 20.14
C ARG A 11 0.60 -4.65 19.45
N PRO A 12 0.80 -5.74 20.21
CA PRO A 12 0.42 -7.07 19.77
C PRO A 12 -1.09 -7.06 19.47
N ASP A 13 -1.46 -7.63 18.32
CA ASP A 13 -2.84 -7.68 17.81
C ASP A 13 -3.48 -6.30 17.52
N PRO A 14 -3.07 -5.63 16.43
CA PRO A 14 -3.64 -4.35 16.00
C PRO A 14 -5.16 -4.42 15.84
N GLN A 15 -5.88 -3.52 16.50
CA GLN A 15 -7.34 -3.40 16.40
C GLN A 15 -7.74 -2.42 15.30
N SER A 16 -6.80 -1.61 14.82
CA SER A 16 -7.00 -0.67 13.71
C SER A 16 -5.77 -0.64 12.80
N VAL A 17 -6.02 -0.65 11.50
CA VAL A 17 -4.95 -0.65 10.48
C VAL A 17 -5.25 0.39 9.42
N ALA A 18 -4.36 1.37 9.25
CA ALA A 18 -4.42 2.30 8.14
C ALA A 18 -3.58 1.80 6.96
N VAL A 19 -4.12 1.91 5.74
CA VAL A 19 -3.38 1.73 4.50
C VAL A 19 -3.52 3.01 3.68
N VAL A 20 -2.38 3.63 3.35
CA VAL A 20 -2.31 4.92 2.68
C VAL A 20 -1.65 4.76 1.31
N GLY A 21 -2.45 4.94 0.27
CA GLY A 21 -2.02 5.05 -1.12
C GLY A 21 -1.33 6.38 -1.44
N ASN A 22 -0.91 6.57 -2.69
CA ASN A 22 -0.09 7.71 -3.10
C ASN A 22 -0.85 8.79 -3.88
N GLN A 23 -2.17 8.73 -3.95
CA GLN A 23 -2.95 9.81 -4.56
C GLN A 23 -2.70 11.13 -3.78
N PRO A 24 -2.50 12.27 -4.48
CA PRO A 24 -2.54 13.58 -3.86
C PRO A 24 -3.91 13.85 -3.26
N LEU A 25 -3.94 14.28 -2.00
CA LEU A 25 -5.15 14.64 -1.28
C LEU A 25 -5.03 16.08 -0.79
N ASP A 26 -6.17 16.78 -0.72
CA ASP A 26 -6.24 18.11 -0.14
C ASP A 26 -6.10 18.02 1.39
N PRO A 27 -5.56 19.04 2.08
CA PRO A 27 -5.40 19.02 3.53
C PRO A 27 -6.70 18.68 4.28
N ASP A 28 -6.59 17.74 5.22
CA ASP A 28 -7.68 17.32 6.10
C ASP A 28 -7.08 16.85 7.44
N PRO A 29 -7.20 17.67 8.51
CA PRO A 29 -6.73 17.31 9.85
C PRO A 29 -7.40 16.06 10.42
N ALA A 30 -8.69 15.85 10.14
CA ALA A 30 -9.42 14.70 10.68
C ALA A 30 -8.97 13.39 10.02
N ARG A 31 -8.65 13.42 8.72
CA ARG A 31 -8.06 12.29 8.01
C ARG A 31 -6.67 11.97 8.52
N ALA A 32 -5.83 12.98 8.70
CA ALA A 32 -4.48 12.81 9.24
C ALA A 32 -4.52 12.17 10.65
N GLU A 33 -5.38 12.69 11.54
CA GLU A 33 -5.57 12.16 12.88
C GLU A 33 -6.08 10.71 12.86
N ALA A 34 -7.08 10.40 12.02
CA ALA A 34 -7.63 9.04 11.92
C ALA A 34 -6.60 8.02 11.40
N ILE A 35 -5.65 8.45 10.55
CA ILE A 35 -4.53 7.60 10.10
C ILE A 35 -3.53 7.40 11.24
N ASP A 36 -3.12 8.49 11.90
CA ASP A 36 -2.09 8.44 12.94
C ASP A 36 -2.59 7.78 14.24
N SER A 37 -3.90 7.73 14.46
CA SER A 37 -4.51 7.02 15.58
C SER A 37 -4.56 5.49 15.40
N CYS A 38 -4.22 4.95 14.23
CA CYS A 38 -4.24 3.51 14.00
C CYS A 38 -3.04 2.78 14.64
N ASP A 39 -3.29 1.58 15.17
CA ASP A 39 -2.27 0.72 15.80
C ASP A 39 -1.17 0.29 14.81
N LEU A 40 -1.53 0.20 13.52
CA LEU A 40 -0.63 -0.12 12.42
C LEU A 40 -0.92 0.81 11.23
N VAL A 41 0.14 1.28 10.56
CA VAL A 41 0.07 2.22 9.42
C VAL A 41 0.98 1.71 8.33
N ILE A 42 0.36 1.30 7.23
CA ILE A 42 1.00 0.77 6.04
C ILE A 42 0.98 1.84 4.96
N ARG A 43 2.15 2.20 4.46
CA ARG A 43 2.30 3.11 3.31
C ARG A 43 2.88 2.37 2.13
N VAL A 44 2.73 2.93 0.93
CA VAL A 44 3.16 2.25 -0.30
C VAL A 44 4.15 3.06 -1.13
N ASN A 45 5.13 2.36 -1.71
CA ASN A 45 6.11 2.94 -2.63
C ASN A 45 6.71 4.28 -2.13
N GLY A 46 6.73 5.30 -2.99
CA GLY A 46 7.27 6.64 -2.72
C GLY A 46 6.26 7.51 -1.98
N PHE A 47 5.79 7.05 -0.83
CA PHE A 47 4.77 7.74 -0.05
C PHE A 47 5.24 9.10 0.46
N VAL A 48 4.28 9.89 0.92
CA VAL A 48 4.47 11.17 1.58
C VAL A 48 3.89 11.08 3.01
N CYS A 49 4.49 11.81 3.93
CA CYS A 49 3.97 12.06 5.28
C CYS A 49 3.82 13.57 5.50
N ASP A 50 2.96 13.94 6.45
CA ASP A 50 2.84 15.31 6.91
C ASP A 50 4.14 15.79 7.58
N GLU A 51 4.51 17.04 7.34
CA GLU A 51 5.69 17.68 7.93
C GLU A 51 5.32 18.44 9.20
N PRO A 52 6.23 18.55 10.19
CA PRO A 52 6.03 19.42 11.35
C PRO A 52 5.73 20.86 10.93
N GLY A 53 4.57 21.39 11.33
CA GLY A 53 4.12 22.75 10.98
C GLY A 53 3.53 22.90 9.57
N GLY A 54 3.49 21.82 8.78
CA GLY A 54 2.79 21.78 7.49
C GLY A 54 1.28 21.54 7.63
N PRO A 55 0.50 21.71 6.54
CA PRO A 55 -0.92 21.39 6.54
C PRO A 55 -1.13 19.86 6.68
N PRO A 56 -1.91 19.40 7.68
CA PRO A 56 -2.14 17.98 7.89
C PRO A 56 -2.99 17.39 6.76
N THR A 57 -2.55 16.27 6.21
CA THR A 57 -3.14 15.65 5.01
C THR A 57 -3.24 14.14 5.17
N VAL A 58 -2.15 13.45 5.48
CA VAL A 58 -2.08 11.97 5.49
C VAL A 58 -1.45 11.40 6.76
N GLY A 59 -1.21 12.22 7.78
CA GLY A 59 -0.52 11.83 9.00
C GLY A 59 0.99 11.68 8.81
N ALA A 60 1.70 11.55 9.92
CA ALA A 60 3.15 11.45 9.97
C ALA A 60 3.66 10.00 10.17
N ARG A 61 2.80 9.10 10.66
CA ARG A 61 3.22 7.77 11.12
C ARG A 61 3.40 6.80 9.97
N THR A 62 4.34 5.87 10.13
CA THR A 62 4.61 4.76 9.20
C THR A 62 5.27 3.63 9.95
N HIS A 63 4.63 2.47 9.94
CA HIS A 63 5.16 1.24 10.55
C HIS A 63 5.69 0.29 9.47
N VAL A 64 4.96 0.17 8.37
CA VAL A 64 5.25 -0.76 7.27
C VAL A 64 5.24 0.00 5.94
N VAL A 65 6.21 -0.31 5.08
CA VAL A 65 6.29 0.19 3.71
C VAL A 65 6.17 -0.99 2.76
N VAL A 66 5.08 -1.07 2.01
CA VAL A 66 4.90 -2.06 0.94
C VAL A 66 5.34 -1.42 -0.37
N PHE A 67 6.32 -2.01 -1.04
CA PHE A 67 6.91 -1.40 -2.24
C PHE A 67 7.21 -2.45 -3.31
N ASN A 68 7.37 -1.99 -4.55
CA ASN A 68 7.87 -2.82 -5.65
C ASN A 68 9.22 -2.29 -6.15
N ARG A 69 9.88 -3.04 -7.05
CA ARG A 69 11.21 -2.69 -7.58
C ARG A 69 11.24 -1.41 -8.43
N ALA A 70 10.10 -1.01 -8.99
CA ALA A 70 9.94 0.23 -9.74
C ALA A 70 9.71 1.46 -8.85
N LEU A 71 9.88 1.33 -7.53
CA LEU A 71 9.82 2.43 -6.57
C LEU A 71 10.67 3.62 -7.01
N ARG A 72 10.06 4.81 -7.06
CA ARG A 72 10.74 6.10 -7.03
C ARG A 72 10.74 6.61 -5.59
N ALA A 73 11.88 6.51 -4.92
CA ALA A 73 11.96 6.85 -3.50
C ALA A 73 11.82 8.36 -3.28
N THR A 74 10.96 8.73 -2.33
CA THR A 74 10.89 10.08 -1.76
C THR A 74 11.79 10.16 -0.53
N LYS A 75 12.00 11.36 0.03
CA LYS A 75 12.74 11.50 1.29
C LYS A 75 12.10 10.68 2.43
N TRP A 76 10.77 10.60 2.47
CA TRP A 76 10.02 9.93 3.53
C TRP A 76 10.26 8.43 3.54
N VAL A 77 10.55 7.81 2.39
CA VAL A 77 10.93 6.40 2.31
C VAL A 77 12.12 6.10 3.20
N PHE A 78 13.07 7.02 3.34
CA PHE A 78 14.31 6.79 4.11
C PHE A 78 14.35 7.49 5.47
N THR A 79 13.48 8.48 5.72
CA THR A 79 13.40 9.09 7.05
C THR A 79 13.08 8.03 8.10
N ASN A 80 13.97 7.82 9.08
CA ASN A 80 13.82 6.80 10.14
C ASN A 80 13.59 5.37 9.62
N TYR A 81 14.19 4.98 8.47
CA TYR A 81 13.94 3.66 7.87
C TYR A 81 14.23 2.46 8.79
N ARG A 82 15.13 2.61 9.77
CA ARG A 82 15.49 1.52 10.69
C ARG A 82 14.35 1.09 11.62
N SER A 83 13.35 1.94 11.83
CA SER A 83 12.19 1.63 12.68
C SER A 83 11.00 1.06 11.91
N ARG A 84 11.18 0.66 10.65
CA ARG A 84 10.09 0.27 9.75
C ARG A 84 10.34 -1.10 9.13
N LEU A 85 9.24 -1.79 8.83
CA LEU A 85 9.26 -3.01 8.05
C LEU A 85 9.09 -2.67 6.57
N TYR A 86 10.01 -3.14 5.73
CA TYR A 86 9.91 -3.00 4.28
C TYR A 86 9.49 -4.33 3.67
N LEU A 87 8.32 -4.34 3.04
CA LEU A 87 7.73 -5.49 2.37
C LEU A 87 7.81 -5.29 0.86
N MET A 88 8.59 -6.13 0.17
CA MET A 88 8.74 -6.04 -1.28
C MET A 88 7.74 -6.96 -1.96
N VAL A 89 6.77 -6.41 -2.67
CA VAL A 89 5.86 -7.17 -3.54
C VAL A 89 6.50 -7.35 -4.91
N GLU A 90 6.49 -8.58 -5.40
CA GLU A 90 7.16 -8.96 -6.64
C GLU A 90 6.25 -9.84 -7.53
N PRO A 91 5.04 -9.38 -7.88
CA PRO A 91 4.10 -10.18 -8.68
C PRO A 91 4.66 -10.53 -10.07
N GLY A 92 5.53 -9.67 -10.62
CA GLY A 92 6.16 -9.91 -11.91
C GLY A 92 7.08 -11.13 -11.91
N ARG A 93 7.51 -11.64 -10.75
CA ARG A 93 8.27 -12.91 -10.63
C ARG A 93 7.50 -14.13 -11.08
N LEU A 94 6.17 -14.04 -11.21
CA LEU A 94 5.36 -15.08 -11.85
C LEU A 94 5.65 -15.20 -13.35
N HIS A 95 6.32 -14.22 -13.96
CA HIS A 95 6.50 -14.14 -15.41
C HIS A 95 7.92 -13.77 -15.85
N TRP A 96 8.47 -12.63 -15.40
CA TRP A 96 9.68 -12.04 -16.01
C TRP A 96 10.50 -11.09 -15.12
N GLU A 97 10.05 -10.73 -13.91
CA GLU A 97 10.71 -9.69 -13.09
C GLU A 97 12.13 -10.10 -12.63
N PRO A 98 13.15 -9.23 -12.76
CA PRO A 98 14.53 -9.53 -12.39
C PRO A 98 14.77 -9.54 -10.87
N GLU A 99 15.87 -10.17 -10.45
CA GLU A 99 16.23 -10.26 -9.03
C GLU A 99 16.95 -9.03 -8.47
N ASP A 100 17.50 -8.21 -9.36
CA ASP A 100 18.42 -7.13 -8.98
C ASP A 100 17.70 -6.03 -8.21
N ILE A 101 18.23 -5.73 -7.02
CA ILE A 101 17.79 -4.60 -6.20
C ILE A 101 18.34 -3.32 -6.83
N PRO A 102 17.59 -2.22 -6.85
CA PRO A 102 18.11 -0.96 -7.35
C PRO A 102 19.42 -0.56 -6.65
N GLN A 103 20.43 -0.12 -7.41
CA GLN A 103 21.75 0.22 -6.87
C GLN A 103 21.74 1.33 -5.82
N TRP A 104 20.70 2.17 -5.83
CA TRP A 104 20.50 3.24 -4.85
C TRP A 104 19.89 2.77 -3.53
N TRP A 105 19.47 1.50 -3.42
CA TRP A 105 18.91 0.96 -2.18
C TRP A 105 19.98 0.92 -1.08
N PRO A 106 19.69 1.40 0.15
CA PRO A 106 20.70 1.41 1.21
C PRO A 106 21.18 0.00 1.55
N ALA A 107 22.50 -0.20 1.58
CA ALA A 107 23.11 -1.51 1.85
C ALA A 107 22.80 -2.06 3.24
N ASP A 108 22.48 -1.19 4.21
CA ASP A 108 22.11 -1.55 5.57
C ASP A 108 20.58 -1.66 5.77
N LEU A 109 19.78 -1.42 4.73
CA LEU A 109 18.33 -1.55 4.77
C LEU A 109 17.92 -2.89 4.14
N GLY A 110 17.51 -3.84 4.97
CA GLY A 110 16.87 -5.06 4.48
C GLY A 110 15.44 -4.83 4.01
N PHE A 111 14.88 -5.81 3.31
CA PHE A 111 13.45 -5.93 3.05
C PHE A 111 13.04 -7.39 3.14
N VAL A 112 11.74 -7.63 3.28
CA VAL A 112 11.15 -8.97 3.30
C VAL A 112 10.37 -9.16 1.99
N PRO A 113 10.75 -10.11 1.13
CA PRO A 113 9.96 -10.47 -0.04
C PRO A 113 8.57 -10.98 0.39
N VAL A 114 7.54 -10.48 -0.27
CA VAL A 114 6.16 -10.91 -0.06
C VAL A 114 5.88 -12.11 -0.96
N SER A 115 5.40 -13.21 -0.37
CA SER A 115 5.13 -14.44 -1.10
C SER A 115 3.99 -14.26 -2.11
N ASN A 116 4.28 -14.48 -3.40
CA ASN A 116 3.25 -14.51 -4.44
C ASN A 116 2.21 -15.61 -4.20
N ARG A 117 2.60 -16.72 -3.57
CA ARG A 117 1.68 -17.82 -3.24
C ARG A 117 0.70 -17.44 -2.13
N GLU A 118 1.13 -16.64 -1.17
CA GLU A 118 0.32 -16.30 0.01
C GLU A 118 -0.45 -14.98 -0.16
N VAL A 119 0.01 -14.09 -1.04
CA VAL A 119 -0.55 -12.73 -1.20
C VAL A 119 -1.07 -12.52 -2.62
N THR A 120 -0.18 -12.52 -3.61
CA THR A 120 -0.54 -12.15 -5.00
C THR A 120 -1.62 -13.07 -5.56
N LEU A 121 -1.45 -14.38 -5.45
CA LEU A 121 -2.36 -15.35 -6.05
C LEU A 121 -3.74 -15.40 -5.37
N PRO A 122 -3.86 -15.39 -4.03
CA PRO A 122 -5.16 -15.24 -3.36
C PRO A 122 -5.87 -13.92 -3.67
N LEU A 123 -5.13 -12.80 -3.74
CA LEU A 123 -5.70 -11.52 -4.17
C LEU A 123 -6.21 -11.59 -5.62
N SER A 124 -5.44 -12.23 -6.49
CA SER A 124 -5.81 -12.42 -7.89
C SER A 124 -7.11 -13.20 -8.01
N GLU A 125 -7.25 -14.29 -7.25
CA GLU A 125 -8.49 -15.08 -7.18
C GLU A 125 -9.67 -14.23 -6.69
N ALA A 126 -9.49 -13.45 -5.61
CA ALA A 126 -10.52 -12.56 -5.08
C ALA A 126 -10.98 -11.48 -6.09
N MET A 127 -10.08 -11.05 -6.98
CA MET A 127 -10.38 -10.09 -8.05
C MET A 127 -10.89 -10.74 -9.34
N GLY A 128 -10.81 -12.06 -9.48
CA GLY A 128 -11.08 -12.77 -10.74
C GLY A 128 -9.99 -12.59 -11.80
N LEU A 129 -8.73 -12.38 -11.39
CA LEU A 129 -7.57 -12.28 -12.27
C LEU A 129 -6.91 -13.65 -12.51
N SER A 130 -6.44 -13.87 -13.75
CA SER A 130 -5.66 -15.05 -14.14
C SER A 130 -4.15 -14.81 -14.07
N SER A 131 -3.66 -14.25 -12.96
CA SER A 131 -2.27 -13.80 -12.77
C SER A 131 -1.17 -14.86 -12.86
N ARG A 132 -1.52 -16.14 -12.99
CA ARG A 132 -0.54 -17.20 -13.30
C ARG A 132 -0.23 -17.28 -14.80
N GLN A 133 -1.22 -16.94 -15.62
CA GLN A 133 -1.20 -17.12 -17.06
C GLN A 133 -0.98 -15.77 -17.76
N GLU A 134 -1.58 -14.73 -17.22
CA GLU A 134 -1.48 -13.37 -17.72
C GLU A 134 -0.58 -12.54 -16.80
N ALA A 135 0.23 -11.67 -17.39
CA ALA A 135 0.96 -10.62 -16.67
C ALA A 135 -0.02 -9.53 -16.19
N ALA A 136 -0.95 -9.92 -15.33
CA ALA A 136 -1.97 -9.07 -14.75
C ALA A 136 -1.95 -9.23 -13.23
N TRP A 137 -1.84 -8.14 -12.48
CA TRP A 137 -1.83 -8.17 -11.02
C TRP A 137 -2.26 -6.82 -10.44
N ALA A 138 -2.68 -6.85 -9.18
CA ALA A 138 -3.12 -5.66 -8.47
C ALA A 138 -1.97 -4.65 -8.24
N THR A 139 -2.29 -3.37 -8.14
CA THR A 139 -1.32 -2.34 -7.74
C THR A 139 -0.76 -2.60 -6.33
N THR A 140 0.41 -2.03 -6.02
CA THR A 140 1.00 -2.10 -4.68
C THR A 140 0.05 -1.61 -3.59
N GLY A 141 -0.77 -0.59 -3.87
CA GLY A 141 -1.80 -0.08 -2.96
C GLY A 141 -2.80 -1.17 -2.59
N THR A 142 -3.37 -1.84 -3.60
CA THR A 142 -4.33 -2.94 -3.39
C THR A 142 -3.68 -4.14 -2.72
N MET A 143 -2.42 -4.46 -3.03
CA MET A 143 -1.67 -5.51 -2.33
C MET A 143 -1.49 -5.17 -0.85
N ALA A 144 -1.16 -3.91 -0.52
CA ALA A 144 -1.05 -3.47 0.87
C ALA A 144 -2.39 -3.56 1.61
N ALA A 145 -3.49 -3.15 0.97
CA ALA A 145 -4.84 -3.27 1.52
C ALA A 145 -5.23 -4.74 1.74
N TRP A 146 -4.88 -5.62 0.81
CA TRP A 146 -5.07 -7.06 0.94
C TRP A 146 -4.24 -7.66 2.08
N ILE A 147 -2.97 -7.27 2.22
CA ILE A 147 -2.11 -7.71 3.32
C ILE A 147 -2.73 -7.32 4.66
N ALA A 148 -3.21 -6.08 4.81
CA ALA A 148 -3.89 -5.61 6.02
C ALA A 148 -5.16 -6.43 6.29
N HIS A 149 -6.08 -6.48 5.33
CA HIS A 149 -7.37 -7.16 5.46
C HIS A 149 -7.24 -8.66 5.74
N SER A 150 -6.28 -9.35 5.10
CA SER A 150 -6.09 -10.78 5.30
C SER A 150 -5.28 -11.13 6.56
N SER A 151 -4.43 -10.21 7.03
CA SER A 151 -3.63 -10.43 8.25
C SER A 151 -4.42 -10.13 9.52
N PHE A 152 -5.33 -9.15 9.47
CA PHE A 152 -6.10 -8.65 10.61
C PHE A 152 -7.58 -8.50 10.21
N PRO A 153 -8.30 -9.61 9.99
CA PRO A 153 -9.65 -9.58 9.44
C PRO A 153 -10.69 -8.92 10.35
N ASP A 154 -10.42 -8.86 11.65
CA ASP A 154 -11.31 -8.26 12.66
C ASP A 154 -10.91 -6.81 13.01
N ALA A 155 -9.83 -6.28 12.44
CA ALA A 155 -9.37 -4.92 12.70
C ALA A 155 -10.14 -3.89 11.87
N ASP A 156 -10.32 -2.70 12.43
CA ASP A 156 -10.86 -1.56 11.72
C ASP A 156 -9.90 -1.12 10.60
N LEU A 157 -10.23 -1.43 9.36
CA LEU A 157 -9.43 -1.09 8.20
C LEU A 157 -9.76 0.33 7.70
N VAL A 158 -8.76 1.22 7.76
CA VAL A 158 -8.83 2.60 7.26
C VAL A 158 -8.04 2.69 5.96
N LEU A 159 -8.71 3.10 4.89
CA LEU A 159 -8.12 3.29 3.58
C LEU A 159 -8.06 4.78 3.25
N SER A 160 -6.99 5.22 2.60
CA SER A 160 -6.86 6.58 2.08
C SER A 160 -5.97 6.61 0.84
N GLY A 161 -6.19 7.55 -0.07
CA GLY A 161 -5.32 7.76 -1.23
C GLY A 161 -5.45 6.73 -2.36
N PHE A 162 -6.66 6.18 -2.58
CA PHE A 162 -6.97 5.18 -3.59
C PHE A 162 -7.82 5.75 -4.74
N SER A 163 -7.20 6.45 -5.69
CA SER A 163 -7.95 7.22 -6.72
C SER A 163 -8.84 6.38 -7.63
N PHE A 164 -8.52 5.10 -7.80
CA PHE A 164 -9.28 4.18 -8.66
C PHE A 164 -10.58 3.68 -8.00
N VAL A 165 -10.81 3.94 -6.72
CA VAL A 165 -12.13 3.72 -6.10
C VAL A 165 -13.13 4.75 -6.64
N ASP A 166 -12.72 6.02 -6.71
CA ASP A 166 -13.58 7.10 -7.21
C ASP A 166 -13.52 7.23 -8.76
N ASN A 167 -12.39 6.88 -9.38
CA ASN A 167 -12.20 6.92 -10.83
C ASN A 167 -11.61 5.61 -11.39
N PRO A 168 -12.43 4.56 -11.56
CA PRO A 168 -11.97 3.23 -11.98
C PRO A 168 -11.44 3.17 -13.43
N HIS A 169 -11.63 4.23 -14.22
CA HIS A 169 -11.23 4.30 -15.64
C HIS A 169 -10.10 5.29 -15.89
N GLN A 170 -9.44 5.80 -14.85
CA GLN A 170 -8.26 6.65 -15.03
C GLN A 170 -7.16 5.92 -15.82
N THR A 171 -6.43 6.66 -16.63
CA THR A 171 -5.35 6.10 -17.48
C THR A 171 -3.96 6.52 -17.01
N SER A 172 -3.89 7.38 -16.00
CA SER A 172 -2.65 7.82 -15.37
C SER A 172 -2.80 8.02 -13.87
N TRP A 173 -1.69 7.89 -13.18
CA TRP A 173 -1.51 8.19 -11.77
C TRP A 173 -1.04 9.63 -11.63
N LYS A 174 -1.69 10.39 -10.75
CA LYS A 174 -1.06 11.54 -10.11
C LYS A 174 -0.52 11.05 -8.77
N HIS A 175 0.75 11.31 -8.49
CA HIS A 175 1.38 10.94 -7.23
C HIS A 175 1.51 12.17 -6.34
N ALA A 176 1.38 11.98 -5.03
CA ALA A 176 1.57 13.03 -4.02
C ALA A 176 3.00 13.63 -4.07
N ALA A 177 3.97 12.87 -4.58
CA ALA A 177 5.30 13.35 -4.90
C ALA A 177 5.82 12.69 -6.18
N GLY A 178 6.59 13.44 -6.97
CA GLY A 178 7.17 13.01 -8.24
C GLY A 178 6.22 13.12 -9.43
N ASP A 179 6.67 12.61 -10.57
CA ASP A 179 5.91 12.71 -11.83
C ASP A 179 4.68 11.81 -11.86
N SER A 180 3.68 12.23 -12.63
CA SER A 180 2.61 11.33 -13.07
C SER A 180 3.15 10.21 -13.95
N CYS A 181 2.57 9.02 -13.88
CA CYS A 181 2.86 7.95 -14.82
C CYS A 181 1.59 7.30 -15.34
N ILE A 182 1.69 6.58 -16.46
CA ILE A 182 0.56 5.84 -17.02
C ILE A 182 0.18 4.66 -16.09
N VAL A 183 -1.10 4.29 -16.11
CA VAL A 183 -1.53 3.02 -15.51
C VAL A 183 -0.93 1.89 -16.34
N GLY A 184 -0.09 1.07 -15.70
CA GLY A 184 0.56 -0.07 -16.35
C GLY A 184 -0.47 -1.06 -16.90
N PRO A 185 -0.21 -1.68 -18.07
CA PRO A 185 -1.12 -2.64 -18.69
C PRO A 185 -1.33 -3.91 -17.85
N GLU A 186 -0.52 -4.11 -16.80
CA GLU A 186 -0.64 -5.22 -15.86
C GLU A 186 -1.79 -5.00 -14.86
N HIS A 187 -2.18 -3.74 -14.63
CA HIS A 187 -3.17 -3.42 -13.61
C HIS A 187 -4.61 -3.49 -14.16
N ARG A 188 -5.53 -3.91 -13.30
CA ARG A 188 -6.97 -3.93 -13.60
C ARG A 188 -7.67 -3.07 -12.57
N ILE A 189 -7.35 -1.77 -12.59
CA ILE A 189 -7.72 -0.84 -11.51
C ILE A 189 -9.23 -0.70 -11.29
N ALA A 190 -10.06 -0.97 -12.30
CA ALA A 190 -11.51 -1.05 -12.14
C ALA A 190 -11.93 -2.26 -11.27
N LEU A 191 -11.27 -3.41 -11.42
CA LEU A 191 -11.49 -4.58 -10.56
C LEU A 191 -10.95 -4.33 -9.15
N GLU A 192 -9.81 -3.64 -9.04
CA GLU A 192 -9.25 -3.23 -7.74
C GLU A 192 -10.21 -2.30 -7.00
N GLY A 193 -10.72 -1.28 -7.68
CA GLY A 193 -11.70 -0.34 -7.12
C GLY A 193 -12.97 -1.05 -6.69
N LYS A 194 -13.48 -1.97 -7.50
CA LYS A 194 -14.64 -2.80 -7.16
C LYS A 194 -14.40 -3.67 -5.92
N LEU A 195 -13.22 -4.27 -5.79
CA LEU A 195 -12.86 -5.05 -4.61
C LEU A 195 -12.87 -4.18 -3.34
N LEU A 196 -12.16 -3.05 -3.37
CA LEU A 196 -12.11 -2.14 -2.21
C LEU A 196 -13.49 -1.58 -1.88
N GLN A 197 -14.28 -1.20 -2.89
CA GLN A 197 -15.66 -0.75 -2.69
C GLN A 197 -16.52 -1.82 -2.02
N SER A 198 -16.36 -3.09 -2.38
CA SER A 198 -17.10 -4.18 -1.73
C SER A 198 -16.80 -4.32 -0.23
N TRP A 199 -15.58 -3.98 0.21
CA TRP A 199 -15.23 -3.98 1.62
C TRP A 199 -15.85 -2.79 2.35
N ILE A 200 -15.88 -1.63 1.69
CA ILE A 200 -16.52 -0.42 2.22
C ILE A 200 -18.03 -0.64 2.39
N ASP A 201 -18.70 -1.17 1.36
CA ASP A 201 -20.14 -1.43 1.36
C ASP A 201 -20.53 -2.48 2.42
N ALA A 202 -19.65 -3.45 2.68
CA ALA A 202 -19.83 -4.46 3.71
C ALA A 202 -19.46 -3.98 5.13
N GLY A 203 -19.04 -2.72 5.30
CA GLY A 203 -18.62 -2.17 6.59
C GLY A 203 -17.29 -2.73 7.12
N ARG A 204 -16.51 -3.41 6.28
CA ARG A 204 -15.20 -3.99 6.64
C ARG A 204 -14.03 -3.03 6.43
N ALA A 205 -14.27 -1.90 5.77
CA ALA A 205 -13.29 -0.87 5.56
C ALA A 205 -13.94 0.51 5.53
N ARG A 206 -13.17 1.55 5.85
CA ARG A 206 -13.58 2.95 5.74
C ARG A 206 -12.63 3.66 4.79
N LEU A 207 -13.16 4.27 3.73
CA LEU A 207 -12.35 5.11 2.85
C LEU A 207 -12.45 6.58 3.28
N LEU A 208 -11.31 7.15 3.65
CA LEU A 208 -11.14 8.58 3.89
C LEU A 208 -10.65 9.23 2.60
N ARG A 209 -11.43 10.19 2.09
CA ARG A 209 -11.15 10.93 0.85
C ARG A 209 -10.38 12.20 1.14
#